data_AF-A0CUW8-F1
#
_entry.id   AF-A0CUW8-F1
#
_cell.length_a   1.000
_cell.length_b   1.000
_cell.length_c   1.000
_cell.angle_alpha   90.00
_cell.angle_beta   90.00
_cell.angle_gamma   90.00
#
_symmetry.space_group_name_H-M   'P 1'
#
loop_
_entity.id
_entity.type
_entity.pdbx_description
1 polymer ?
#
loop_
_entity_poly.entity_id
_entity_poly.type
_entity_poly.pdbx_seq_one_letter_code
_entity_poly.pdbx_strand_id
1 'polypeptide(L)'
;MPPKKEERRPLEPIFSQSNFPFYQYQTYQQDNLDQVSQFLTYFKPELTQMMKNNIQDNMQILCQSIGINLHPTFVKVIQSLDINDFDENKKFKNPEEYENDQTSQVVFFNSVKVDIITLKLLEFCLYQGGIQALKFCNNDLGQSEYSIISQIISNSECKIKKLYIDWQLIQPQLLQSNYLLEQLYLRSCQIKLPFIETLCQNMRNLKVLDLYDNQLSKEGLNLIGTSLKDNTFLEQLGLAKNSINSFEQLSEILQNVGKFLMTQEEYDEYRIKEKERDLVIERNKKVKKKGTEDVVPVLESIQQLDNNWYIIRNQKLSLLNLSLNCIDENSIVQIEKFLNQTFEGFQLVLTNNKFEDQKALQRLKKKYNKKLMI
;
A
#
# COMPACT_ATOMS: atom_id res chain seq x y z
N MET A 1 -34.71 -4.52 17.24
CA MET A 1 -35.29 -5.24 16.08
C MET A 1 -35.57 -4.22 15.00
N PRO A 2 -35.19 -4.46 13.72
CA PRO A 2 -35.58 -3.56 12.65
C PRO A 2 -37.13 -3.53 12.54
N PRO A 3 -37.74 -2.37 12.28
CA PRO A 3 -39.19 -2.24 12.16
C PRO A 3 -39.74 -3.14 11.05
N LYS A 4 -40.99 -3.62 11.23
CA LYS A 4 -41.71 -4.37 10.20
C LYS A 4 -41.84 -3.50 8.95
N LYS A 5 -41.86 -4.13 7.76
CA LYS A 5 -41.87 -3.42 6.45
C LYS A 5 -43.01 -2.37 6.36
N GLU A 6 -44.13 -2.62 7.01
CA GLU A 6 -45.32 -1.77 7.06
C GLU A 6 -45.18 -0.53 7.98
N GLU A 7 -44.19 -0.52 8.88
CA GLU A 7 -43.92 0.57 9.85
C GLU A 7 -42.75 1.46 9.42
N ARG A 8 -42.16 1.22 8.23
CA ARG A 8 -40.99 1.96 7.76
C ARG A 8 -41.40 3.30 7.16
N ARG A 9 -40.72 4.36 7.61
CA ARG A 9 -40.89 5.70 7.04
C ARG A 9 -40.47 5.70 5.56
N PRO A 10 -41.06 6.57 4.71
CA PRO A 10 -40.58 6.75 3.34
C PRO A 10 -39.12 7.23 3.34
N LEU A 11 -38.39 6.91 2.26
CA LEU A 11 -37.02 7.38 2.04
C LEU A 11 -37.08 8.86 1.63
N GLU A 12 -36.97 9.76 2.61
CA GLU A 12 -36.98 11.21 2.40
C GLU A 12 -35.58 11.80 2.59
N PRO A 13 -35.15 12.76 1.75
CA PRO A 13 -33.87 13.46 1.91
C PRO A 13 -33.73 14.14 3.28
N ILE A 14 -32.58 13.96 3.91
CA ILE A 14 -32.26 14.59 5.20
C ILE A 14 -31.75 16.03 5.03
N PHE A 15 -31.18 16.36 3.88
CA PHE A 15 -30.78 17.71 3.52
C PHE A 15 -31.77 18.32 2.52
N SER A 16 -32.07 19.61 2.68
CA SER A 16 -32.71 20.39 1.63
C SER A 16 -31.82 20.40 0.40
N GLN A 17 -32.39 20.24 -0.81
CA GLN A 17 -31.62 20.28 -2.04
C GLN A 17 -30.68 21.50 -2.06
N SER A 18 -29.41 21.25 -2.36
CA SER A 18 -28.39 22.28 -2.46
C SER A 18 -28.82 23.38 -3.44
N ASN A 19 -28.66 24.64 -3.03
CA ASN A 19 -28.91 25.78 -3.91
C ASN A 19 -27.89 25.88 -5.06
N PHE A 20 -26.82 25.08 -5.02
CA PHE A 20 -25.79 25.05 -6.06
C PHE A 20 -26.01 23.86 -7.01
N PRO A 21 -25.89 24.06 -8.33
CA PRO A 21 -26.10 22.98 -9.29
C PRO A 21 -24.91 22.02 -9.38
N PHE A 22 -23.79 22.33 -8.72
CA PHE A 22 -22.56 21.53 -8.75
C PHE A 22 -22.04 21.24 -7.35
N TYR A 23 -21.17 20.23 -7.27
CA TYR A 23 -20.48 19.87 -6.03
C TYR A 23 -19.64 21.03 -5.49
N GLN A 24 -19.75 21.26 -4.19
CA GLN A 24 -18.86 22.14 -3.45
C GLN A 24 -18.41 21.40 -2.21
N TYR A 25 -17.12 21.52 -1.87
CA TYR A 25 -16.61 21.00 -0.61
C TYR A 25 -17.34 21.68 0.55
N GLN A 26 -17.83 20.87 1.50
CA GLN A 26 -18.55 21.33 2.67
C GLN A 26 -17.94 20.73 3.93
N THR A 27 -17.88 21.54 4.98
CA THR A 27 -17.65 21.07 6.33
C THR A 27 -19.00 20.84 7.00
N TYR A 28 -19.16 19.68 7.63
CA TYR A 28 -20.41 19.28 8.27
C TYR A 28 -20.25 19.25 9.79
N GLN A 29 -21.30 19.64 10.51
CA GLN A 29 -21.33 19.52 11.96
C GLN A 29 -21.53 18.05 12.36
N GLN A 30 -21.16 17.69 13.58
CA GLN A 30 -21.31 16.31 14.09
C GLN A 30 -22.75 15.82 13.98
N ASP A 31 -23.74 16.67 14.28
CA ASP A 31 -25.17 16.34 14.16
C ASP A 31 -25.55 15.92 12.73
N ASN A 32 -24.97 16.56 11.70
CA ASN A 32 -25.22 16.17 10.31
C ASN A 32 -24.63 14.79 10.01
N LEU A 33 -23.45 14.48 10.55
CA LEU A 33 -22.79 13.19 10.37
C LEU A 33 -23.54 12.05 11.07
N ASP A 34 -24.08 12.34 12.25
CA ASP A 34 -24.89 11.40 13.01
C ASP A 34 -26.22 11.13 12.30
N GLN A 35 -26.86 12.17 11.76
CA GLN A 35 -28.07 12.03 10.93
C GLN A 35 -27.80 11.14 9.70
N VAL A 36 -26.71 11.38 8.97
CA VAL A 36 -26.33 10.53 7.82
C VAL A 36 -26.10 9.09 8.25
N SER A 37 -25.37 8.87 9.36
CA SER A 37 -25.05 7.52 9.83
C SER A 37 -26.30 6.76 10.30
N GLN A 38 -27.23 7.45 10.99
CA GLN A 38 -28.54 6.91 11.36
C GLN A 38 -29.38 6.59 10.13
N PHE A 39 -29.41 7.48 9.13
CA PHE A 39 -30.12 7.28 7.87
C PHE A 39 -29.62 6.03 7.14
N LEU A 40 -28.31 5.93 6.91
CA LEU A 40 -27.68 4.78 6.23
C LEU A 40 -27.94 3.46 6.98
N THR A 41 -27.94 3.50 8.32
CA THR A 41 -28.21 2.32 9.14
C THR A 41 -29.67 1.91 9.07
N TYR A 42 -30.61 2.86 9.21
CA TYR A 42 -32.04 2.60 9.22
C TYR A 42 -32.52 2.08 7.86
N PHE A 43 -32.08 2.71 6.77
CA PHE A 43 -32.47 2.36 5.40
C PHE A 43 -31.51 1.38 4.71
N LYS A 44 -30.60 0.71 5.44
CA LYS A 44 -29.63 -0.21 4.86
C LYS A 44 -30.27 -1.26 3.92
N PRO A 45 -31.38 -1.93 4.27
CA PRO A 45 -31.99 -2.92 3.38
C PRO A 45 -32.48 -2.34 2.05
N GLU A 46 -33.17 -1.21 2.09
CA GLU A 46 -33.72 -0.50 0.93
C GLU A 46 -32.60 0.02 0.03
N LEU A 47 -31.63 0.72 0.61
CA LEU A 47 -30.48 1.26 -0.11
C LEU A 47 -29.67 0.13 -0.77
N THR A 48 -29.44 -0.97 -0.06
CA THR A 48 -28.73 -2.15 -0.62
C THR A 48 -29.50 -2.77 -1.79
N GLN A 49 -30.83 -2.82 -1.73
CA GLN A 49 -31.65 -3.34 -2.83
C GLN A 49 -31.61 -2.43 -4.08
N MET A 50 -31.43 -1.12 -3.89
CA MET A 50 -31.32 -0.15 -4.98
C MET A 50 -29.93 -0.13 -5.63
N MET A 51 -28.90 -0.61 -4.92
CA MET A 51 -27.53 -0.62 -5.42
C MET A 51 -27.36 -1.52 -6.64
N LYS A 52 -26.50 -1.06 -7.54
CA LYS A 52 -26.10 -1.71 -8.78
C LYS A 52 -24.64 -2.15 -8.68
N ASN A 53 -24.18 -2.94 -9.65
CA ASN A 53 -22.76 -3.28 -9.82
C ASN A 53 -21.95 -2.12 -10.42
N ASN A 54 -22.22 -0.88 -10.02
CA ASN A 54 -21.54 0.30 -10.51
C ASN A 54 -21.43 1.36 -9.41
N ILE A 55 -20.20 1.73 -9.04
CA ILE A 55 -19.95 2.66 -7.94
C ILE A 55 -20.49 4.07 -8.21
N GLN A 56 -20.47 4.53 -9.46
CA GLN A 56 -20.99 5.86 -9.83
C GLN A 56 -22.51 5.91 -9.65
N ASP A 57 -23.22 4.88 -10.12
CA ASP A 57 -24.66 4.75 -9.92
C ASP A 57 -25.02 4.68 -8.43
N ASN A 58 -24.26 3.91 -7.65
CA ASN A 58 -24.51 3.76 -6.22
C ASN A 58 -24.30 5.09 -5.48
N MET A 59 -23.22 5.80 -5.78
CA MET A 59 -22.97 7.13 -5.21
C MET A 59 -24.06 8.13 -5.61
N GLN A 60 -24.51 8.10 -6.87
CA GLN A 60 -25.62 8.94 -7.32
C GLN A 60 -26.92 8.65 -6.55
N ILE A 61 -27.28 7.37 -6.39
CA ILE A 61 -28.46 6.95 -5.61
C ILE A 61 -28.36 7.45 -4.18
N LEU A 62 -27.22 7.25 -3.52
CA LEU A 62 -27.03 7.68 -2.14
C LEU A 62 -27.10 9.20 -1.99
N CYS A 63 -26.41 9.95 -2.85
CA CYS A 63 -26.44 11.42 -2.84
C CYS A 63 -27.86 11.95 -3.04
N GLN A 64 -28.63 11.39 -3.99
CA GLN A 64 -30.03 11.74 -4.20
C GLN A 64 -30.91 11.40 -3.00
N SER A 65 -30.66 10.25 -2.36
CA SER A 65 -31.44 9.77 -1.21
C SER A 65 -31.25 10.65 0.03
N ILE A 66 -30.07 11.26 0.21
CA ILE A 66 -29.82 12.16 1.35
C ILE A 66 -29.96 13.65 0.99
N GLY A 67 -30.06 14.00 -0.29
CA GLY A 67 -30.27 15.38 -0.74
C GLY A 67 -28.98 16.21 -0.93
N ILE A 68 -27.86 15.59 -1.30
CA ILE A 68 -26.59 16.29 -1.56
C ILE A 68 -26.14 16.19 -3.03
N ASN A 69 -25.24 17.09 -3.43
CA ASN A 69 -24.62 17.06 -4.75
C ASN A 69 -23.56 15.96 -4.85
N LEU A 70 -23.51 15.30 -6.00
CA LEU A 70 -22.56 14.22 -6.29
C LEU A 70 -21.14 14.76 -6.51
N HIS A 71 -20.14 14.20 -5.82
CA HIS A 71 -18.73 14.57 -6.03
C HIS A 71 -18.28 14.29 -7.48
N PRO A 72 -17.47 15.17 -8.11
CA PRO A 72 -17.11 15.07 -9.53
C PRO A 72 -16.51 13.73 -9.96
N THR A 73 -15.73 13.08 -9.09
CA THR A 73 -15.20 11.71 -9.29
C THR A 73 -16.26 10.68 -9.69
N PHE A 74 -17.51 10.85 -9.24
CA PHE A 74 -18.59 9.90 -9.48
C PHE A 74 -19.56 10.34 -10.59
N VAL A 75 -19.36 11.52 -11.17
CA VAL A 75 -20.14 11.96 -12.33
C VAL A 75 -19.73 11.10 -13.52
N LYS A 76 -20.71 10.45 -14.18
CA LYS A 76 -20.45 9.71 -15.42
C LYS A 76 -19.94 10.69 -16.47
N VAL A 77 -18.70 10.49 -16.92
CA VAL A 77 -18.17 11.24 -18.06
C VAL A 77 -18.94 10.77 -19.28
N ILE A 78 -19.83 11.63 -19.80
CA ILE A 78 -20.41 11.44 -21.13
C ILE A 78 -19.24 11.63 -22.10
N GLN A 79 -18.84 10.56 -22.78
CA GLN A 79 -17.66 10.51 -23.64
C GLN A 79 -17.49 11.77 -24.51
N SER A 80 -16.43 12.54 -24.23
CA SER A 80 -15.50 13.09 -25.22
C SER A 80 -14.50 13.97 -24.49
N LEU A 81 -13.32 13.44 -24.18
CA LEU A 81 -12.07 14.21 -24.00
C LEU A 81 -10.94 13.19 -23.92
N ASP A 82 -10.06 13.23 -24.91
CA ASP A 82 -8.81 12.48 -24.99
C ASP A 82 -7.95 12.77 -23.75
N ILE A 83 -7.80 11.81 -22.84
CA ILE A 83 -7.04 11.93 -21.57
C ILE A 83 -5.55 11.60 -21.82
N ASN A 84 -5.02 11.88 -23.00
CA ASN A 84 -3.64 11.53 -23.36
C ASN A 84 -2.58 12.49 -22.80
N ASP A 85 -2.91 13.42 -21.90
CA ASP A 85 -2.01 14.55 -21.58
C ASP A 85 -1.48 14.64 -20.14
N PHE A 86 -1.55 13.58 -19.32
CA PHE A 86 -1.00 13.64 -17.95
C PHE A 86 -0.37 12.32 -17.47
N ASP A 87 0.75 11.89 -18.06
CA ASP A 87 1.88 11.28 -17.33
C ASP A 87 3.06 10.95 -18.28
N GLU A 88 4.15 11.73 -18.24
CA GLU A 88 5.39 11.42 -19.01
C GLU A 88 6.18 10.21 -18.48
N ASN A 89 5.72 9.56 -17.40
CA ASN A 89 6.43 8.43 -16.76
C ASN A 89 5.75 7.07 -16.89
N LYS A 90 4.85 6.87 -17.85
CA LYS A 90 4.37 5.54 -18.23
C LYS A 90 4.68 5.21 -19.69
N LYS A 91 5.68 4.35 -19.91
CA LYS A 91 5.46 3.25 -20.84
C LYS A 91 4.31 2.40 -20.28
N PHE A 92 3.47 1.84 -21.16
CA PHE A 92 2.27 0.99 -20.91
C PHE A 92 0.95 1.77 -20.79
N LYS A 93 -0.14 1.51 -21.53
CA LYS A 93 -0.55 0.47 -22.50
C LYS A 93 -1.70 1.05 -23.35
N ASN A 94 -2.03 0.40 -24.47
CA ASN A 94 -3.04 0.84 -25.43
C ASN A 94 -4.45 0.96 -24.78
N PRO A 95 -5.21 2.07 -25.00
CA PRO A 95 -6.55 2.27 -24.43
C PRO A 95 -7.58 1.19 -24.82
N GLU A 96 -7.36 0.51 -25.95
CA GLU A 96 -8.25 -0.52 -26.49
C GLU A 96 -8.24 -1.86 -25.70
N GLU A 97 -7.34 -2.04 -24.70
CA GLU A 97 -7.37 -3.22 -23.82
C GLU A 97 -8.46 -3.15 -22.72
N TYR A 98 -9.22 -2.05 -22.61
CA TYR A 98 -10.21 -1.84 -21.54
C TYR A 98 -11.68 -2.09 -21.92
N GLU A 99 -11.99 -2.46 -23.16
CA GLU A 99 -13.39 -2.49 -23.62
C GLU A 99 -14.22 -3.72 -23.21
N ASN A 100 -13.67 -4.67 -22.43
CA ASN A 100 -14.46 -5.82 -21.98
C ASN A 100 -14.52 -5.92 -20.44
N ASP A 101 -15.54 -5.28 -19.88
CA ASP A 101 -16.30 -5.75 -18.71
C ASP A 101 -15.58 -5.90 -17.35
N GLN A 102 -14.68 -4.97 -17.01
CA GLN A 102 -14.24 -4.81 -15.61
C GLN A 102 -14.58 -3.41 -15.12
N THR A 103 -15.65 -3.30 -14.33
CA THR A 103 -15.90 -2.13 -13.48
C THR A 103 -14.58 -1.75 -12.80
N SER A 104 -14.08 -0.52 -13.02
CA SER A 104 -12.82 -0.06 -12.45
C SER A 104 -12.73 -0.42 -10.97
N GLN A 105 -11.84 -1.35 -10.61
CA GLN A 105 -11.62 -1.78 -9.23
C GLN A 105 -10.95 -0.69 -8.37
N VAL A 106 -10.94 0.55 -8.85
CA VAL A 106 -10.21 1.69 -8.31
C VAL A 106 -11.16 2.88 -8.27
N VAL A 107 -11.23 3.57 -7.13
CA VAL A 107 -11.83 4.90 -7.03
C VAL A 107 -10.70 5.92 -6.93
N PHE A 108 -10.75 6.95 -7.78
CA PHE A 108 -9.68 7.94 -7.90
C PHE A 108 -10.18 9.37 -7.67
N PHE A 109 -9.67 9.99 -6.61
CA PHE A 109 -9.84 11.41 -6.30
C PHE A 109 -8.58 12.16 -6.70
N ASN A 110 -8.73 13.18 -7.55
CA ASN A 110 -7.61 13.96 -8.06
C ASN A 110 -7.87 15.46 -7.98
N SER A 111 -7.09 16.18 -7.17
CA SER A 111 -7.10 17.66 -7.09
C SER A 111 -8.46 18.29 -6.78
N VAL A 112 -9.43 17.51 -6.30
CA VAL A 112 -10.72 17.96 -5.79
C VAL A 112 -10.84 17.51 -4.35
N LYS A 113 -11.16 18.44 -3.43
CA LYS A 113 -11.33 18.11 -2.02
C LYS A 113 -12.50 17.15 -1.84
N VAL A 114 -12.36 16.21 -0.91
CA VAL A 114 -13.37 15.20 -0.60
C VAL A 114 -13.89 15.47 0.80
N ASP A 115 -15.18 15.81 0.91
CA ASP A 115 -15.81 15.97 2.21
C ASP A 115 -16.12 14.62 2.89
N ILE A 116 -16.31 14.68 4.20
CA ILE A 116 -16.54 13.51 5.03
C ILE A 116 -17.85 12.75 4.71
N ILE A 117 -18.91 13.42 4.24
CA ILE A 117 -20.15 12.74 3.86
C ILE A 117 -19.91 11.94 2.58
N THR A 118 -19.20 12.51 1.60
CA THR A 118 -18.78 11.79 0.39
C THR A 118 -18.00 10.51 0.75
N LEU A 119 -17.08 10.57 1.72
CA LEU A 119 -16.35 9.39 2.20
C LEU A 119 -17.24 8.37 2.94
N LYS A 120 -18.20 8.81 3.76
CA LYS A 120 -19.17 7.92 4.41
C LYS A 120 -20.08 7.20 3.42
N LEU A 121 -20.53 7.90 2.37
CA LEU A 121 -21.31 7.29 1.29
C LEU A 121 -20.46 6.29 0.49
N LEU A 122 -19.20 6.62 0.23
CA LEU A 122 -18.26 5.71 -0.40
C LEU A 122 -18.05 4.46 0.45
N GLU A 123 -17.79 4.60 1.75
CA GLU A 123 -17.68 3.49 2.70
C GLU A 123 -18.88 2.53 2.57
N PHE A 124 -20.10 3.08 2.58
CA PHE A 124 -21.32 2.28 2.45
C PHE A 124 -21.37 1.49 1.13
N CYS A 125 -20.89 2.08 0.03
CA CYS A 125 -20.82 1.41 -1.28
C CYS A 125 -19.73 0.33 -1.37
N LEU A 126 -18.60 0.51 -0.68
CA LEU A 126 -17.45 -0.39 -0.80
C LEU A 126 -17.76 -1.82 -0.34
N TYR A 127 -18.68 -2.00 0.60
CA TYR A 127 -19.11 -3.33 1.07
C TYR A 127 -19.89 -4.13 0.02
N GLN A 128 -20.54 -3.45 -0.92
CA GLN A 128 -21.36 -4.09 -1.96
C GLN A 128 -20.60 -4.23 -3.29
N GLY A 129 -19.46 -3.56 -3.43
CA GLY A 129 -18.68 -3.50 -4.66
C GLY A 129 -17.55 -4.53 -4.78
N GLY A 130 -16.95 -4.56 -5.98
CA GLY A 130 -15.69 -5.23 -6.27
C GLY A 130 -14.46 -4.31 -6.21
N ILE A 131 -14.59 -3.12 -5.62
CA ILE A 131 -13.50 -2.13 -5.53
C ILE A 131 -12.41 -2.67 -4.61
N GLN A 132 -11.17 -2.62 -5.08
CA GLN A 132 -9.99 -3.11 -4.35
C GLN A 132 -8.95 -2.01 -4.10
N ALA A 133 -9.15 -0.82 -4.68
CA ALA A 133 -8.18 0.26 -4.60
C ALA A 133 -8.85 1.62 -4.39
N LEU A 134 -8.22 2.42 -3.53
CA LEU A 134 -8.54 3.84 -3.36
C LEU A 134 -7.29 4.67 -3.68
N LYS A 135 -7.47 5.73 -4.48
CA LYS A 135 -6.41 6.69 -4.77
C LYS A 135 -6.86 8.10 -4.44
N PHE A 136 -6.08 8.76 -3.60
CA PHE A 136 -6.20 10.16 -3.24
C PHE A 136 -4.93 10.89 -3.65
N CYS A 137 -5.10 11.95 -4.41
CA CYS A 137 -4.03 12.68 -5.06
C CYS A 137 -4.33 14.17 -4.93
N ASN A 138 -3.54 14.86 -4.10
CA ASN A 138 -3.66 16.30 -3.87
C ASN A 138 -5.09 16.73 -3.47
N ASN A 139 -5.72 16.03 -2.52
CA ASN A 139 -7.12 16.28 -2.12
C ASN A 139 -7.27 17.10 -0.84
N ASP A 140 -6.16 17.50 -0.20
CA ASP A 140 -6.18 18.25 1.06
C ASP A 140 -6.99 17.55 2.17
N LEU A 141 -6.74 16.25 2.35
CA LEU A 141 -7.45 15.43 3.35
C LEU A 141 -7.08 15.86 4.78
N GLY A 142 -8.10 16.12 5.60
CA GLY A 142 -7.97 16.44 7.01
C GLY A 142 -8.01 15.20 7.91
N GLN A 143 -7.93 15.45 9.22
CA GLN A 143 -7.96 14.40 10.25
C GLN A 143 -9.22 13.54 10.14
N SER A 144 -10.39 14.16 9.96
CA SER A 144 -11.67 13.47 9.91
C SER A 144 -11.81 12.59 8.68
N GLU A 145 -11.32 13.05 7.52
CA GLU A 145 -11.28 12.26 6.28
C GLU A 145 -10.38 11.03 6.45
N TYR A 146 -9.18 11.22 7.04
CA TYR A 146 -8.30 10.10 7.34
C TYR A 146 -8.90 9.12 8.35
N SER A 147 -9.74 9.57 9.29
CA SER A 147 -10.40 8.67 10.23
C SER A 147 -11.38 7.73 9.51
N ILE A 148 -12.14 8.23 8.52
CA ILE A 148 -13.01 7.38 7.69
C ILE A 148 -12.17 6.45 6.81
N ILE A 149 -11.09 6.95 6.17
CA ILE A 149 -10.22 6.10 5.35
C ILE A 149 -9.59 4.98 6.19
N SER A 150 -9.12 5.29 7.41
CA SER A 150 -8.60 4.31 8.36
C SER A 150 -9.63 3.25 8.73
N GLN A 151 -10.89 3.64 8.95
CA GLN A 151 -12.00 2.70 9.19
C GLN A 151 -12.21 1.78 7.99
N ILE A 152 -12.22 2.32 6.77
CA ILE A 152 -12.38 1.54 5.52
C ILE A 152 -11.27 0.49 5.38
N ILE A 153 -10.00 0.88 5.56
CA ILE A 153 -8.86 -0.03 5.31
C ILE A 153 -8.58 -1.01 6.44
N SER A 154 -9.12 -0.77 7.65
CA SER A 154 -9.01 -1.69 8.78
C SER A 154 -10.20 -2.63 8.92
N ASN A 155 -11.26 -2.44 8.13
CA ASN A 155 -12.41 -3.33 8.15
C ASN A 155 -12.14 -4.61 7.32
N SER A 156 -12.25 -5.78 7.94
CA SER A 156 -12.06 -7.09 7.29
C SER A 156 -13.12 -7.45 6.26
N GLU A 157 -14.30 -6.84 6.32
CA GLU A 157 -15.36 -7.00 5.30
C GLU A 157 -15.06 -6.17 4.04
N CYS A 158 -14.18 -5.18 4.14
CA CYS A 158 -13.79 -4.33 3.02
C CYS A 158 -12.75 -5.02 2.12
N LYS A 159 -12.96 -4.98 0.81
CA LYS A 159 -12.08 -5.62 -0.18
C LYS A 159 -10.90 -4.75 -0.61
N ILE A 160 -10.73 -3.56 -0.02
CA ILE A 160 -9.62 -2.67 -0.35
C ILE A 160 -8.30 -3.31 0.06
N LYS A 161 -7.42 -3.52 -0.93
CA LYS A 161 -6.07 -4.05 -0.76
C LYS A 161 -4.99 -3.06 -1.19
N LYS A 162 -5.36 -2.00 -1.91
CA LYS A 162 -4.44 -1.01 -2.46
C LYS A 162 -4.85 0.39 -2.03
N LEU A 163 -3.92 1.13 -1.46
CA LEU A 163 -4.13 2.53 -1.10
C LEU A 163 -3.02 3.38 -1.69
N TYR A 164 -3.42 4.45 -2.38
CA TYR A 164 -2.53 5.45 -2.93
C TYR A 164 -2.86 6.79 -2.27
N ILE A 165 -1.88 7.38 -1.58
CA ILE A 165 -1.92 8.74 -1.08
C ILE A 165 -0.74 9.48 -1.71
N ASP A 166 -1.02 10.39 -2.63
CA ASP A 166 -0.01 11.11 -3.40
C ASP A 166 -0.15 12.62 -3.20
N TRP A 167 0.99 13.31 -3.08
CA TRP A 167 1.11 14.77 -3.04
C TRP A 167 0.25 15.46 -1.98
N GLN A 168 0.19 14.89 -0.77
CA GLN A 168 -0.47 15.50 0.37
C GLN A 168 0.07 14.97 1.70
N LEU A 169 -0.11 15.75 2.78
CA LEU A 169 0.25 15.31 4.12
C LEU A 169 -0.64 14.15 4.57
N ILE A 170 -0.06 13.23 5.34
CA ILE A 170 -0.79 12.12 5.95
C ILE A 170 -0.89 12.26 7.46
N GLN A 171 -1.86 11.55 8.04
CA GLN A 171 -2.03 11.47 9.49
C GLN A 171 -1.51 10.13 10.05
N PRO A 172 -0.87 10.10 11.23
CA PRO A 172 -0.30 8.86 11.79
C PRO A 172 -1.30 7.72 11.93
N GLN A 173 -2.57 8.02 12.22
CA GLN A 173 -3.66 7.05 12.34
C GLN A 173 -3.87 6.18 11.09
N LEU A 174 -3.49 6.69 9.90
CA LEU A 174 -3.56 5.93 8.66
C LEU A 174 -2.62 4.72 8.70
N LEU A 175 -1.41 4.93 9.22
CA LEU A 175 -0.35 3.91 9.29
C LEU A 175 -0.57 2.90 10.41
N GLN A 176 -1.42 3.22 11.39
CA GLN A 176 -1.86 2.28 12.42
C GLN A 176 -2.93 1.30 11.91
N SER A 177 -3.58 1.64 10.78
CA SER A 177 -4.76 0.93 10.26
C SER A 177 -4.48 0.12 8.98
N ASN A 178 -3.26 0.16 8.45
CA ASN A 178 -2.91 -0.39 7.13
C ASN A 178 -2.64 -1.90 7.11
N TYR A 179 -2.89 -2.62 8.20
CA TYR A 179 -2.49 -4.02 8.37
C TYR A 179 -3.24 -5.01 7.45
N LEU A 180 -4.33 -4.62 6.79
CA LEU A 180 -5.05 -5.45 5.80
C LEU A 180 -4.67 -5.15 4.34
N LEU A 181 -3.88 -4.10 4.11
CA LEU A 181 -3.44 -3.71 2.78
C LEU A 181 -2.33 -4.65 2.28
N GLU A 182 -2.30 -4.83 0.97
CA GLU A 182 -1.21 -5.51 0.26
C GLU A 182 -0.31 -4.49 -0.47
N GLN A 183 -0.85 -3.32 -0.83
CA GLN A 183 -0.11 -2.29 -1.55
C GLN A 183 -0.38 -0.92 -0.95
N LEU A 184 0.71 -0.21 -0.62
CA LEU A 184 0.65 1.12 -0.04
C LEU A 184 1.61 2.05 -0.77
N TYR A 185 1.07 3.13 -1.33
CA TYR A 185 1.81 4.18 -2.02
C TYR A 185 1.62 5.47 -1.24
N LEU A 186 2.71 6.06 -0.76
CA LEU A 186 2.75 7.29 0.02
C LEU A 186 3.74 8.25 -0.65
N ARG A 187 3.36 8.80 -1.81
CA ARG A 187 4.28 9.57 -2.65
C ARG A 187 4.21 11.05 -2.30
N SER A 188 5.36 11.68 -2.06
CA SER A 188 5.45 13.11 -1.72
C SER A 188 4.54 13.49 -0.54
N CYS A 189 4.53 12.65 0.50
CA CYS A 189 3.69 12.82 1.69
C CYS A 189 4.41 13.48 2.88
N GLN A 190 5.67 13.87 2.70
CA GLN A 190 6.55 14.41 3.74
C GLN A 190 6.73 13.45 4.93
N ILE A 191 6.82 12.15 4.66
CA ILE A 191 6.94 11.10 5.68
C ILE A 191 8.21 11.30 6.52
N LYS A 192 8.04 11.63 7.81
CA LYS A 192 9.13 11.79 8.79
C LYS A 192 9.36 10.52 9.60
N LEU A 193 10.44 10.48 10.39
CA LEU A 193 10.85 9.29 11.15
C LEU A 193 9.72 8.64 12.00
N PRO A 194 8.88 9.38 12.76
CA PRO A 194 7.81 8.76 13.55
C PRO A 194 6.75 8.02 12.69
N PHE A 195 6.54 8.47 11.47
CA PHE A 195 5.66 7.79 10.52
C PHE A 195 6.29 6.49 10.03
N ILE A 196 7.61 6.48 9.78
CA ILE A 196 8.34 5.26 9.41
C ILE A 196 8.33 4.24 10.54
N GLU A 197 8.52 4.66 11.79
CA GLU A 197 8.41 3.78 12.96
C GLU A 197 7.04 3.10 13.00
N THR A 198 5.96 3.88 12.85
CA THR A 198 4.58 3.37 12.84
C THR A 198 4.32 2.45 11.65
N LEU A 199 4.79 2.81 10.45
CA LEU A 199 4.66 2.00 9.23
C LEU A 199 5.34 0.64 9.39
N CYS A 200 6.55 0.61 9.94
CA CYS A 200 7.34 -0.60 10.09
C CYS A 200 6.71 -1.60 11.07
N GLN A 201 5.91 -1.14 12.04
CA GLN A 201 5.16 -2.01 12.94
C GLN A 201 4.02 -2.78 12.25
N ASN A 202 3.49 -2.25 11.13
CA ASN A 202 2.30 -2.79 10.47
C ASN A 202 2.54 -3.30 9.04
N MET A 203 3.79 -3.28 8.56
CA MET A 203 4.09 -3.63 7.17
C MET A 203 4.04 -5.12 6.84
N ARG A 204 3.82 -6.02 7.80
CA ARG A 204 3.91 -7.49 7.66
C ARG A 204 3.14 -8.12 6.50
N ASN A 205 2.08 -7.48 6.00
CA ASN A 205 1.23 -7.99 4.92
C ASN A 205 1.47 -7.27 3.58
N LEU A 206 2.30 -6.22 3.56
CA LEU A 206 2.55 -5.44 2.36
C LEU A 206 3.43 -6.23 1.38
N LYS A 207 2.97 -6.31 0.14
CA LYS A 207 3.70 -6.77 -1.05
C LYS A 207 4.33 -5.60 -1.80
N VAL A 208 3.72 -4.42 -1.75
CA VAL A 208 4.25 -3.21 -2.39
C VAL A 208 4.25 -2.07 -1.39
N LEU A 209 5.41 -1.43 -1.24
CA LEU A 209 5.57 -0.18 -0.50
C LEU A 209 6.30 0.82 -1.39
N ASP A 210 5.67 1.96 -1.66
CA ASP A 210 6.26 3.05 -2.42
C ASP A 210 6.29 4.34 -1.58
N LEU A 211 7.50 4.83 -1.31
CA LEU A 211 7.79 6.02 -0.53
C LEU A 211 8.49 7.10 -1.38
N TYR A 212 8.17 7.18 -2.68
CA TYR A 212 8.70 8.21 -3.57
C TYR A 212 8.67 9.61 -2.94
N ASP A 213 9.79 10.33 -2.98
CA ASP A 213 9.89 11.76 -2.65
C ASP A 213 9.46 12.15 -1.23
N ASN A 214 9.97 11.46 -0.21
CA ASN A 214 9.69 11.76 1.20
C ASN A 214 10.88 12.29 2.01
N GLN A 215 12.07 12.40 1.40
CA GLN A 215 13.31 12.85 2.06
C GLN A 215 13.63 12.00 3.30
N LEU A 216 13.57 10.67 3.16
CA LEU A 216 13.81 9.74 4.26
C LEU A 216 15.23 9.91 4.84
N SER A 217 15.32 9.89 6.17
CA SER A 217 16.63 9.90 6.86
C SER A 217 17.28 8.51 6.85
N LYS A 218 18.58 8.45 7.18
CA LYS A 218 19.30 7.17 7.32
C LYS A 218 18.66 6.28 8.39
N GLU A 219 18.20 6.87 9.50
CA GLU A 219 17.48 6.15 10.55
C GLU A 219 16.18 5.55 10.03
N GLY A 220 15.44 6.29 9.20
CA GLY A 220 14.23 5.78 8.54
C GLY A 220 14.53 4.60 7.61
N LEU A 221 15.60 4.69 6.81
CA LEU A 221 16.07 3.58 5.96
C LEU A 221 16.49 2.36 6.77
N ASN A 222 17.15 2.57 7.92
CA ASN A 222 17.52 1.48 8.84
C ASN A 222 16.30 0.78 9.44
N LEU A 223 15.25 1.53 9.82
CA LEU A 223 14.02 0.95 10.31
C LEU A 223 13.34 0.10 9.24
N ILE A 224 13.27 0.59 8.00
CA ILE A 224 12.75 -0.16 6.85
C ILE A 224 13.59 -1.43 6.63
N GLY A 225 14.92 -1.34 6.68
CA GLY A 225 15.78 -2.51 6.53
C GLY A 225 15.57 -3.54 7.63
N THR A 226 15.39 -3.09 8.87
CA THR A 226 15.16 -3.98 10.02
C THR A 226 13.83 -4.71 9.88
N SER A 227 12.77 -4.01 9.49
CA SER A 227 11.43 -4.59 9.35
C SER A 227 11.29 -5.54 8.16
N LEU A 228 12.21 -5.50 7.18
CA LEU A 228 12.32 -6.55 6.17
C LEU A 228 12.64 -7.92 6.80
N LYS A 229 13.28 -8.01 7.96
CA LYS A 229 13.50 -9.31 8.63
C LYS A 229 12.20 -10.05 8.89
N ASP A 230 11.16 -9.30 9.27
CA ASP A 230 9.86 -9.85 9.65
C ASP A 230 8.88 -9.89 8.47
N ASN A 231 8.99 -8.97 7.51
CA ASN A 231 8.15 -8.96 6.32
C ASN A 231 8.68 -9.91 5.25
N THR A 232 8.09 -11.11 5.18
CA THR A 232 8.44 -12.12 4.17
C THR A 232 7.59 -12.05 2.89
N PHE A 233 6.71 -11.05 2.76
CA PHE A 233 5.78 -10.87 1.64
C PHE A 233 6.13 -9.71 0.71
N LEU A 234 6.99 -8.78 1.12
CA LEU A 234 7.30 -7.61 0.31
C LEU A 234 7.97 -8.03 -1.01
N GLU A 235 7.36 -7.64 -2.12
CA GLU A 235 7.82 -7.91 -3.48
C GLU A 235 8.48 -6.67 -4.12
N GLN A 236 8.02 -5.47 -3.76
CA GLN A 236 8.51 -4.21 -4.34
C GLN A 236 8.68 -3.13 -3.27
N LEU A 237 9.85 -2.49 -3.29
CA LEU A 237 10.19 -1.35 -2.44
C LEU A 237 10.62 -0.15 -3.29
N GLY A 238 9.81 0.91 -3.26
CA GLY A 238 10.08 2.18 -3.93
C GLY A 238 10.66 3.21 -2.99
N LEU A 239 11.90 3.64 -3.23
CA LEU A 239 12.61 4.67 -2.46
C LEU A 239 13.16 5.78 -3.38
N ALA A 240 12.58 5.95 -4.56
CA ALA A 240 13.02 6.95 -5.51
C ALA A 240 12.86 8.38 -4.95
N LYS A 241 13.78 9.28 -5.31
CA LYS A 241 13.76 10.69 -4.90
C LYS A 241 13.78 10.94 -3.39
N ASN A 242 14.50 10.13 -2.62
CA ASN A 242 14.64 10.29 -1.17
C ASN A 242 15.96 10.92 -0.73
N SER A 243 16.69 11.56 -1.65
CA SER A 243 18.00 12.17 -1.39
C SER A 243 19.07 11.18 -0.89
N ILE A 244 18.93 9.89 -1.23
CA ILE A 244 19.90 8.86 -0.89
C ILE A 244 21.19 9.14 -1.66
N ASN A 245 22.31 9.34 -0.97
CA ASN A 245 23.56 9.76 -1.63
C ASN A 245 24.60 8.65 -1.81
N SER A 246 24.44 7.51 -1.13
CA SER A 246 25.35 6.38 -1.26
C SER A 246 24.66 5.06 -0.96
N PHE A 247 25.18 3.97 -1.51
CA PHE A 247 24.72 2.61 -1.17
C PHE A 247 24.94 2.25 0.31
N GLU A 248 25.87 2.92 1.00
CA GLU A 248 26.12 2.69 2.42
C GLU A 248 24.92 3.08 3.29
N GLN A 249 24.15 4.10 2.91
CA GLN A 249 22.94 4.48 3.63
C GLN A 249 21.85 3.39 3.63
N LEU A 250 21.96 2.42 2.71
CA LEU A 250 21.02 1.32 2.56
C LEU A 250 21.49 0.04 3.25
N SER A 251 22.60 0.05 3.99
CA SER A 251 23.24 -1.16 4.53
C SER A 251 22.27 -2.13 5.22
N GLU A 252 21.36 -1.61 6.06
CA GLU A 252 20.36 -2.43 6.75
C GLU A 252 19.33 -3.05 5.80
N ILE A 253 18.97 -2.38 4.70
CA ILE A 253 18.12 -2.98 3.66
C ILE A 253 18.91 -4.08 2.92
N LEU A 254 20.14 -3.78 2.51
CA LEU A 254 20.95 -4.68 1.70
C LEU A 254 21.32 -5.98 2.43
N GLN A 255 21.56 -5.93 3.74
CA GLN A 255 21.89 -7.13 4.54
C GLN A 255 20.70 -8.05 4.82
N ASN A 256 19.49 -7.58 4.52
CA ASN A 256 18.26 -8.34 4.71
C ASN A 256 17.69 -8.85 3.38
N VAL A 257 18.40 -8.70 2.25
CA VAL A 257 17.91 -9.11 0.93
C VAL A 257 18.97 -9.92 0.19
N GLY A 258 18.66 -11.19 -0.09
CA GLY A 258 19.51 -12.07 -0.89
C GLY A 258 19.95 -13.34 -0.17
N LYS A 259 21.07 -13.90 -0.64
CA LYS A 259 21.67 -15.15 -0.17
C LYS A 259 23.01 -14.85 0.47
N PHE A 260 23.20 -15.30 1.70
CA PHE A 260 24.40 -15.06 2.49
C PHE A 260 25.09 -16.38 2.78
N LEU A 261 26.32 -16.53 2.29
CA LEU A 261 27.12 -17.74 2.50
C LEU A 261 27.32 -17.96 4.00
N MET A 262 27.01 -19.16 4.48
CA MET A 262 27.26 -19.59 5.84
C MET A 262 28.66 -20.18 5.93
N THR A 263 29.34 -19.89 7.03
CA THR A 263 30.48 -20.67 7.47
C THR A 263 30.02 -22.04 7.98
N GLN A 264 30.94 -22.98 8.09
CA GLN A 264 30.64 -24.29 8.67
C GLN A 264 30.15 -24.17 10.12
N GLU A 265 30.75 -23.26 10.90
CA GLU A 265 30.35 -22.97 12.29
C GLU A 265 28.91 -22.44 12.36
N GLU A 266 28.57 -21.44 11.53
CA GLU A 266 27.20 -20.89 11.47
C GLU A 266 26.17 -21.94 11.07
N TYR A 267 26.52 -22.85 10.15
CA TYR A 267 25.67 -23.95 9.76
C TYR A 267 25.46 -24.96 10.90
N ASP A 268 26.53 -25.35 11.59
CA ASP A 268 26.43 -26.27 12.72
C ASP A 268 25.61 -25.67 13.87
N GLU A 269 25.78 -24.38 14.17
CA GLU A 269 24.94 -23.63 15.11
C GLU A 269 23.46 -23.61 14.68
N TYR A 270 23.19 -23.34 13.40
CA TYR A 270 21.83 -23.38 12.87
C TYR A 270 21.20 -24.76 13.07
N ARG A 271 21.94 -25.85 12.82
CA ARG A 271 21.46 -27.24 13.00
C ARG A 271 21.19 -27.58 14.47
N ILE A 272 21.92 -26.97 15.41
CA ILE A 272 21.62 -27.08 16.84
C ILE A 272 20.28 -26.40 17.14
N LYS A 273 20.11 -25.13 16.73
CA LYS A 273 18.87 -24.37 16.93
C LYS A 273 17.66 -25.04 16.27
N GLU A 274 17.86 -25.66 15.11
CA GLU A 274 16.82 -26.43 14.42
C GLU A 274 16.37 -27.64 15.23
N LYS A 275 17.30 -28.42 15.79
CA LYS A 275 16.97 -29.53 16.69
C LYS A 275 16.23 -29.05 17.93
N GLU A 276 16.62 -27.92 18.52
CA GLU A 276 15.94 -27.32 19.67
C GLU A 276 14.50 -26.91 19.33
N ARG A 277 14.30 -26.23 18.18
CA ARG A 277 12.98 -25.88 17.67
C ARG A 277 12.10 -27.10 17.47
N ASP A 278 12.63 -28.16 16.86
CA ASP A 278 11.87 -29.38 16.58
C ASP A 278 11.49 -30.11 17.88
N LEU A 279 12.35 -30.08 18.91
CA LEU A 279 12.01 -30.59 20.24
C LEU A 279 10.87 -29.79 20.89
N VAL A 280 10.85 -28.47 20.74
CA VAL A 280 9.74 -27.62 21.22
C VAL A 280 8.44 -27.97 20.51
N ILE A 281 8.48 -28.12 19.17
CA ILE A 281 7.31 -28.53 18.38
C ILE A 281 6.78 -29.90 18.84
N GLU A 282 7.67 -30.88 19.06
CA GLU A 282 7.29 -32.22 19.54
C GLU A 282 6.72 -32.20 20.97
N ARG A 283 7.19 -31.31 21.84
CA ARG A 283 6.57 -31.10 23.16
C ARG A 283 5.17 -30.52 23.02
N ASN A 284 5.00 -29.47 22.21
CA ASN A 284 3.71 -28.82 22.00
C ASN A 284 2.66 -29.80 21.43
N LYS A 285 3.04 -30.69 20.51
CA LYS A 285 2.14 -31.76 20.02
C LYS A 285 1.59 -32.67 21.13
N LYS A 286 2.32 -32.85 22.24
CA LYS A 286 1.91 -33.69 23.37
C LYS A 286 1.04 -32.96 24.39
N VAL A 287 1.03 -31.63 24.37
CA VAL A 287 0.20 -30.80 25.26
C VAL A 287 -1.25 -30.79 24.75
N LYS A 288 -2.08 -31.71 25.26
CA LYS A 288 -3.51 -31.78 24.90
C LYS A 288 -4.29 -30.62 25.56
N LYS A 289 -4.77 -29.68 24.75
CA LYS A 289 -5.87 -28.68 24.96
C LYS A 289 -5.93 -27.85 26.26
N LYS A 290 -5.09 -28.04 27.28
CA LYS A 290 -5.13 -27.28 28.55
C LYS A 290 -3.77 -26.85 29.12
N GLY A 291 -2.66 -27.14 28.45
CA GLY A 291 -1.34 -26.60 28.83
C GLY A 291 -0.98 -25.38 28.00
N THR A 292 -0.13 -24.51 28.54
CA THR A 292 0.51 -23.42 27.80
C THR A 292 1.50 -24.00 26.80
N GLU A 293 1.35 -23.70 25.51
CA GLU A 293 2.32 -24.07 24.48
C GLU A 293 3.60 -23.23 24.63
N ASP A 294 4.74 -23.87 24.47
CA ASP A 294 6.02 -23.18 24.42
C ASP A 294 6.14 -22.41 23.09
N VAL A 295 6.76 -21.22 23.11
CA VAL A 295 6.96 -20.42 21.89
C VAL A 295 7.96 -21.14 20.97
N VAL A 296 7.55 -21.43 19.74
CA VAL A 296 8.41 -22.07 18.73
C VAL A 296 9.39 -21.03 18.18
N PRO A 297 10.72 -21.26 18.27
CA PRO A 297 11.72 -20.38 17.67
C PRO A 297 11.54 -20.27 16.15
N VAL A 298 11.54 -19.04 15.62
CA VAL A 298 11.54 -18.78 14.19
C VAL A 298 12.99 -18.82 13.68
N LEU A 299 13.24 -19.60 12.63
CA LEU A 299 14.56 -19.72 12.01
C LEU A 299 14.52 -19.20 10.57
N GLU A 300 15.58 -18.52 10.16
CA GLU A 300 15.76 -18.07 8.77
C GLU A 300 15.83 -19.29 7.84
N SER A 301 15.31 -19.15 6.63
CA SER A 301 15.39 -20.25 5.66
C SER A 301 16.84 -20.41 5.18
N ILE A 302 17.30 -21.65 5.03
CA ILE A 302 18.61 -21.95 4.43
C ILE A 302 18.47 -22.73 3.13
N GLN A 303 19.43 -22.59 2.22
CA GLN A 303 19.48 -23.30 0.93
C GLN A 303 20.91 -23.76 0.62
N GLN A 304 21.06 -24.98 0.09
CA GLN A 304 22.34 -25.47 -0.41
C GLN A 304 22.51 -25.10 -1.90
N LEU A 305 23.62 -24.49 -2.26
CA LEU A 305 24.01 -24.13 -3.63
C LEU A 305 25.50 -24.43 -3.80
N ASP A 306 25.89 -25.17 -4.86
CA ASP A 306 27.28 -25.49 -5.18
C ASP A 306 28.10 -26.01 -3.98
N ASN A 307 27.52 -26.96 -3.23
CA ASN A 307 28.06 -27.55 -1.99
C ASN A 307 28.22 -26.60 -0.79
N ASN A 308 27.76 -25.35 -0.90
CA ASN A 308 27.78 -24.38 0.19
C ASN A 308 26.37 -24.12 0.73
N TRP A 309 26.25 -23.79 2.01
CA TRP A 309 24.99 -23.42 2.64
C TRP A 309 24.82 -21.91 2.68
N TYR A 310 23.61 -21.45 2.41
CA TYR A 310 23.27 -20.03 2.40
C TYR A 310 22.08 -19.75 3.30
N ILE A 311 22.14 -18.68 4.08
CA ILE A 311 20.97 -18.07 4.69
C ILE A 311 20.23 -17.26 3.63
N ILE A 312 18.92 -17.44 3.57
CA ILE A 312 18.01 -16.81 2.62
C ILE A 312 17.21 -15.74 3.35
N ARG A 313 17.37 -14.48 2.92
CA ARG A 313 16.62 -13.34 3.46
C ARG A 313 15.82 -12.65 2.36
N ASN A 314 14.56 -12.33 2.66
CA ASN A 314 13.63 -11.61 1.80
C ASN A 314 13.64 -12.08 0.33
N GLN A 315 13.48 -13.38 0.13
CA GLN A 315 13.46 -13.97 -1.22
C GLN A 315 12.33 -13.43 -2.12
N LYS A 316 11.28 -12.84 -1.54
CA LYS A 316 10.15 -12.26 -2.27
C LYS A 316 10.45 -10.88 -2.83
N LEU A 317 11.34 -10.11 -2.20
CA LEU A 317 11.68 -8.78 -2.68
C LEU A 317 12.38 -8.93 -4.02
N SER A 318 11.72 -8.45 -5.06
CA SER A 318 12.13 -8.60 -6.46
C SER A 318 12.36 -7.26 -7.15
N LEU A 319 11.95 -6.15 -6.55
CA LEU A 319 12.19 -4.81 -7.08
C LEU A 319 12.61 -3.85 -5.96
N LEU A 320 13.77 -3.23 -6.15
CA LEU A 320 14.22 -2.08 -5.36
C LEU A 320 14.42 -0.88 -6.29
N ASN A 321 13.56 0.12 -6.16
CA ASN A 321 13.65 1.33 -6.98
C ASN A 321 14.33 2.47 -6.21
N LEU A 322 15.53 2.85 -6.64
CA LEU A 322 16.34 3.95 -6.10
C LEU A 322 16.51 5.08 -7.12
N SER A 323 15.62 5.21 -8.10
CA SER A 323 15.72 6.26 -9.12
C SER A 323 15.69 7.66 -8.52
N LEU A 324 16.19 8.67 -9.24
CA LEU A 324 16.10 10.08 -8.85
C LEU A 324 16.74 10.40 -7.49
N ASN A 325 17.70 9.58 -7.06
CA ASN A 325 18.50 9.83 -5.86
C ASN A 325 19.84 10.46 -6.24
N CYS A 326 20.77 10.52 -5.29
CA CYS A 326 22.08 11.13 -5.43
C CYS A 326 23.21 10.11 -5.41
N ILE A 327 22.95 8.83 -5.77
CA ILE A 327 23.96 7.77 -5.76
C ILE A 327 24.97 8.02 -6.89
N ASP A 328 26.25 7.81 -6.61
CA ASP A 328 27.36 8.08 -7.53
C ASP A 328 28.22 6.84 -7.80
N GLU A 329 29.29 7.01 -8.59
CA GLU A 329 30.24 5.94 -8.94
C GLU A 329 30.94 5.29 -7.75
N ASN A 330 31.03 5.96 -6.59
CA ASN A 330 31.64 5.39 -5.39
C ASN A 330 30.85 4.20 -4.83
N SER A 331 29.59 4.04 -5.29
CA SER A 331 28.70 2.94 -4.90
C SER A 331 28.78 1.72 -5.82
N ILE A 332 29.54 1.75 -6.92
CA ILE A 332 29.54 0.67 -7.94
C ILE A 332 29.96 -0.68 -7.35
N VAL A 333 31.00 -0.72 -6.51
CA VAL A 333 31.49 -1.96 -5.90
C VAL A 333 30.43 -2.58 -4.99
N GLN A 334 29.71 -1.76 -4.23
CA GLN A 334 28.66 -2.17 -3.32
C GLN A 334 27.42 -2.63 -4.09
N ILE A 335 27.06 -1.94 -5.18
CA ILE A 335 25.99 -2.37 -6.10
C ILE A 335 26.33 -3.75 -6.68
N GLU A 336 27.56 -3.93 -7.15
CA GLU A 336 28.01 -5.20 -7.72
C GLU A 336 27.95 -6.33 -6.69
N LYS A 337 28.47 -6.10 -5.48
CA LYS A 337 28.39 -7.04 -4.36
C LYS A 337 26.93 -7.42 -4.05
N PHE A 338 26.05 -6.43 -3.98
CA PHE A 338 24.63 -6.62 -3.71
C PHE A 338 23.94 -7.43 -4.83
N LEU A 339 24.17 -7.09 -6.09
CA LEU A 339 23.54 -7.80 -7.21
C LEU A 339 23.99 -9.28 -7.29
N ASN A 340 25.21 -9.61 -6.86
CA ASN A 340 25.70 -10.98 -6.79
C ASN A 340 24.95 -11.85 -5.77
N GLN A 341 24.49 -11.29 -4.65
CA GLN A 341 23.74 -12.05 -3.63
C GLN A 341 22.23 -12.14 -3.92
N THR A 342 21.70 -11.35 -4.85
CA THR A 342 20.26 -11.33 -5.17
C THR A 342 19.80 -12.51 -6.05
N PHE A 343 18.51 -12.82 -6.00
CA PHE A 343 17.87 -13.85 -6.84
C PHE A 343 17.79 -13.44 -8.32
N GLU A 344 17.57 -14.39 -9.22
CA GLU A 344 17.58 -14.15 -10.68
C GLU A 344 16.55 -13.12 -11.13
N GLY A 345 15.36 -13.13 -10.52
CA GLY A 345 14.27 -12.18 -10.82
C GLY A 345 14.38 -10.82 -10.15
N PHE A 346 15.44 -10.55 -9.38
CA PHE A 346 15.61 -9.27 -8.70
C PHE A 346 15.96 -8.14 -9.67
N GLN A 347 15.36 -6.96 -9.48
CA GLN A 347 15.58 -5.75 -10.25
C GLN A 347 15.96 -4.59 -9.34
N LEU A 348 17.10 -3.96 -9.64
CA LEU A 348 17.55 -2.70 -9.07
C LEU A 348 17.36 -1.58 -10.09
N VAL A 349 16.71 -0.49 -9.70
CA VAL A 349 16.50 0.68 -10.57
C VAL A 349 17.32 1.86 -10.06
N LEU A 350 18.22 2.38 -10.89
CA LEU A 350 19.14 3.48 -10.58
C LEU A 350 18.99 4.67 -11.53
N THR A 351 17.92 4.74 -12.32
CA THR A 351 17.71 5.80 -13.31
C THR A 351 17.75 7.19 -12.68
N ASN A 352 18.39 8.15 -13.36
CA ASN A 352 18.53 9.54 -12.92
C ASN A 352 19.22 9.70 -11.55
N ASN A 353 20.28 8.94 -11.30
CA ASN A 353 21.24 9.16 -10.21
C ASN A 353 22.48 9.95 -10.70
N LYS A 354 23.45 10.22 -9.82
CA LYS A 354 24.63 11.07 -10.07
C LYS A 354 25.85 10.29 -10.56
N PHE A 355 25.67 9.38 -11.51
CA PHE A 355 26.79 8.65 -12.10
C PHE A 355 27.46 9.47 -13.20
N GLU A 356 28.69 9.92 -12.99
CA GLU A 356 29.47 10.63 -14.02
C GLU A 356 30.19 9.66 -14.96
N ASP A 357 30.74 8.56 -14.42
CA ASP A 357 31.37 7.51 -15.22
C ASP A 357 30.33 6.59 -15.88
N GLN A 358 29.80 7.07 -17.01
CA GLN A 358 28.87 6.31 -17.84
C GLN A 358 29.47 5.01 -18.38
N LYS A 359 30.81 4.90 -18.55
CA LYS A 359 31.43 3.67 -19.05
C LYS A 359 31.39 2.56 -18.00
N ALA A 360 31.73 2.88 -16.75
CA ALA A 360 31.64 1.93 -15.64
C ALA A 360 30.19 1.47 -15.44
N LEU A 361 29.24 2.40 -15.50
CA LEU A 361 27.81 2.11 -15.36
C LEU A 361 27.27 1.20 -16.47
N GLN A 362 27.67 1.43 -17.73
CA GLN A 362 27.29 0.56 -18.85
C GLN A 362 27.92 -0.84 -18.76
N ARG A 363 29.16 -0.96 -18.25
CA ARG A 363 29.78 -2.28 -17.97
C ARG A 363 28.97 -3.04 -16.93
N LEU A 364 28.56 -2.36 -15.86
CA LEU A 364 27.71 -2.92 -14.81
C LEU A 364 26.35 -3.35 -15.36
N LYS A 365 25.70 -2.49 -16.16
CA LYS A 365 24.44 -2.79 -16.88
C LYS A 365 24.58 -4.01 -17.77
N LYS A 366 25.65 -4.11 -18.56
CA LYS A 366 25.91 -5.26 -19.43
C LYS A 366 26.11 -6.55 -18.63
N LYS A 367 26.80 -6.48 -17.49
CA LYS A 367 27.06 -7.63 -16.62
C LYS A 367 25.77 -8.16 -15.97
N TYR A 368 24.90 -7.27 -15.48
CA TYR A 368 23.71 -7.65 -14.72
C TYR A 368 22.40 -7.62 -15.53
N ASN A 369 22.44 -7.09 -16.75
CA ASN A 369 21.38 -7.05 -17.75
C ASN A 369 19.98 -6.80 -17.15
N LYS A 370 19.15 -7.84 -17.04
CA LYS A 370 17.76 -7.75 -16.55
C LYS A 370 17.65 -7.34 -15.08
N LYS A 371 18.72 -7.50 -14.28
CA LYS A 371 18.73 -7.16 -12.87
C LYS A 371 19.01 -5.68 -12.59
N LEU A 372 19.48 -4.92 -13.57
CA LEU A 372 19.88 -3.53 -13.36
C LEU A 372 19.29 -2.62 -14.44
N MET A 373 18.40 -1.74 -14.00
CA MET A 373 17.84 -0.66 -14.81
C MET A 373 18.56 0.64 -14.47
N ILE A 374 19.12 1.28 -15.50
CA ILE A 374 19.82 2.57 -15.46
C ILE A 374 19.20 3.43 -16.52
#